data_AF-A0A8K0JWI6-F1
#
_entry.id   AF-A0A8K0JWI6-F1
#
_cell.length_a   1.000
_cell.length_b   1.000
_cell.length_c   1.000
_cell.angle_alpha   90.00
_cell.angle_beta   90.00
_cell.angle_gamma   90.00
#
_symmetry.space_group_name_H-M   'P 1'
#
loop_
_entity.id
_entity.type
_entity.pdbx_description
1 polymer ?
#
loop_
_entity_poly.entity_id
_entity_poly.type
_entity_poly.pdbx_seq_one_letter_code
_entity_poly.pdbx_strand_id
1 'polypeptide(L)'
;MKGWFDAFRSDGGPTLYAYSNRTPVTGDVQMVAVCVVFFAIFLAFLLIFPGVRKESNPFSTHYNDTPHRTFYLSRKQVATKR
;
A
#
# COMPACT_ATOMS: atom_id res chain seq x y z
N MET A 1 14.96 49.67 17.44
CA MET A 1 15.32 49.10 16.12
C MET A 1 14.26 48.07 15.76
N LYS A 2 13.53 48.26 14.66
CA LYS A 2 12.59 47.26 14.14
C LYS A 2 13.40 46.08 13.60
N GLY A 3 13.11 44.86 14.05
CA GLY A 3 13.84 43.65 13.65
C GLY A 3 13.48 43.20 12.23
N TRP A 4 14.32 42.35 11.63
CA TRP A 4 14.10 41.80 10.27
C TRP A 4 12.73 41.13 10.08
N PHE A 5 12.13 40.62 11.16
CA PHE A 5 10.81 39.98 11.17
C PHE A 5 9.63 40.92 11.41
N ASP A 6 9.87 42.22 11.58
CA ASP A 6 8.86 43.23 11.88
C ASP A 6 8.14 43.74 10.62
N ALA A 7 8.78 43.63 9.44
CA ALA A 7 8.18 44.01 8.15
C ALA A 7 7.02 43.10 7.71
N PHE A 8 6.88 41.91 8.31
CA PHE A 8 5.87 40.91 7.96
C PHE A 8 4.79 40.74 9.04
N ARG A 9 4.79 41.60 10.06
CA ARG A 9 3.88 41.52 11.21
C ARG A 9 3.24 42.88 11.43
N SER A 10 1.92 42.90 11.61
CA SER A 10 1.25 44.05 12.21
C SER A 10 1.68 44.12 13.68
N ASP A 11 2.42 45.17 14.05
CA ASP A 11 2.73 45.55 15.44
C ASP A 11 3.74 44.67 16.21
N GLY A 12 4.62 43.93 15.52
CA GLY A 12 5.75 43.22 16.15
C GLY A 12 5.37 42.06 17.07
N GLY A 13 4.06 41.73 17.17
CA GLY A 13 3.53 40.62 17.96
C GLY A 13 3.56 39.27 17.22
N PRO A 14 3.40 38.15 17.94
CA PRO A 14 3.20 36.84 17.31
C PRO A 14 2.02 36.89 16.33
N THR A 15 2.12 36.16 15.21
CA THR A 15 1.08 36.12 14.18
C THR A 15 -0.21 35.56 14.77
N LEU A 16 -1.15 36.44 15.11
CA LEU A 16 -2.48 36.07 15.57
C LEU A 16 -3.38 35.88 14.36
N TYR A 17 -3.92 34.68 14.19
CA TYR A 17 -4.98 34.45 13.22
C TYR A 17 -6.22 35.21 13.68
N ALA A 18 -6.60 36.27 12.95
CA ALA A 18 -7.75 37.11 13.27
C ALA A 18 -9.09 36.34 13.33
N TYR A 19 -9.13 35.17 12.67
CA TYR A 19 -10.26 34.27 12.69
C TYR A 19 -9.87 32.97 13.39
N SER A 20 -10.63 32.60 14.42
CA SER A 20 -10.53 31.29 15.04
C SER A 20 -11.18 30.25 14.13
N ASN A 21 -10.50 29.88 13.04
CA ASN A 21 -10.92 28.77 12.17
C ASN A 21 -10.56 27.42 12.83
N ARG A 22 -10.93 27.25 14.09
CA ARG A 22 -10.88 25.96 14.77
C ARG A 22 -12.07 25.17 14.26
N THR A 23 -11.84 24.25 13.33
CA THR A 23 -12.84 23.23 13.02
C THR A 23 -13.04 22.39 14.28
N PRO A 24 -14.28 22.29 14.82
CA PRO A 24 -14.52 21.43 15.96
C PRO A 24 -14.21 19.99 15.55
N VAL A 25 -13.49 19.27 16.41
CA VAL A 25 -13.24 17.85 16.15
C VAL A 25 -14.59 17.14 16.13
N THR A 26 -15.00 16.68 14.95
CA THR A 26 -16.38 16.23 14.69
C THR A 26 -16.65 14.83 15.27
N GLY A 27 -15.63 14.18 15.82
CA GLY A 27 -15.71 12.83 16.37
C GLY A 27 -14.82 12.64 17.58
N ASP A 28 -15.05 11.54 18.29
CA ASP A 28 -14.26 11.14 19.44
C ASP A 28 -12.80 10.88 19.04
N VAL A 29 -11.90 11.69 19.60
CA VAL A 29 -10.46 11.65 19.33
C VAL A 29 -9.87 10.30 19.71
N GLN A 30 -10.39 9.66 20.77
CA GLN A 30 -9.89 8.37 21.23
C GLN A 30 -10.20 7.28 20.22
N MET A 31 -11.44 7.22 19.75
CA MET A 31 -11.86 6.30 18.69
C MET A 31 -11.01 6.48 17.41
N VAL A 32 -10.83 7.72 16.96
CA VAL A 32 -10.02 8.02 15.76
C VAL A 32 -8.57 7.56 15.96
N ALA A 33 -7.96 7.85 17.11
CA ALA A 33 -6.60 7.43 17.41
C ALA A 33 -6.45 5.91 17.37
N VAL A 34 -7.40 5.18 17.98
CA VAL A 34 -7.40 3.71 17.95
C VAL A 34 -7.51 3.19 16.51
N CYS A 35 -8.44 3.72 15.72
CA CYS A 35 -8.57 3.35 14.30
C CYS A 35 -7.26 3.57 13.53
N VAL A 36 -6.63 4.74 13.69
CA VAL A 36 -5.37 5.08 12.99
C VAL A 36 -4.24 4.11 13.36
N VAL A 37 -4.10 3.75 14.63
CA VAL A 37 -3.06 2.80 15.08
C VAL A 37 -3.26 1.44 14.42
N PHE A 38 -4.48 0.90 14.44
CA PHE A 38 -4.77 -0.39 13.80
C PHE A 38 -4.57 -0.34 12.28
N PHE A 39 -5.01 0.74 11.61
CA PHE A 39 -4.78 0.92 10.18
C PHE A 39 -3.29 1.03 9.83
N ALA A 40 -2.51 1.76 10.62
CA ALA A 40 -1.08 1.90 10.38
C ALA A 40 -0.35 0.56 10.46
N ILE A 41 -0.68 -0.26 11.47
CA ILE A 41 -0.12 -1.61 11.62
C ILE A 41 -0.56 -2.50 10.44
N PHE A 42 -1.84 -2.49 10.08
CA PHE A 42 -2.37 -3.26 8.97
C PHE A 42 -1.72 -2.89 7.63
N LEU A 43 -1.61 -1.60 7.33
CA LEU A 43 -0.94 -1.12 6.13
C LEU A 43 0.56 -1.43 6.14
N ALA A 44 1.22 -1.37 7.30
CA ALA A 44 2.61 -1.77 7.43
C ALA A 44 2.77 -3.25 7.04
N PHE A 45 1.89 -4.14 7.50
CA PHE A 45 1.90 -5.54 7.07
C PHE A 45 1.66 -5.70 5.57
N LEU A 46 0.69 -5.00 4.98
CA LEU A 46 0.44 -5.07 3.54
C LEU A 46 1.60 -4.54 2.69
N LEU A 47 2.25 -3.46 3.14
CA LEU A 47 3.38 -2.84 2.44
C LEU A 47 4.66 -3.67 2.56
N ILE A 48 4.93 -4.26 3.74
CA ILE A 48 6.12 -5.08 3.98
C ILE A 48 5.99 -6.45 3.31
N PHE A 49 4.78 -6.98 3.20
CA PHE A 49 4.48 -8.19 2.45
C PHE A 49 3.79 -7.88 1.12
N PRO A 50 4.45 -7.25 0.12
CA PRO A 50 3.89 -7.16 -1.23
C PRO A 50 3.90 -8.54 -1.94
N GLY A 51 4.25 -9.59 -1.20
CA GLY A 51 4.71 -10.87 -1.72
C GLY A 51 4.09 -12.07 -1.02
N VAL A 52 2.78 -12.07 -0.76
CA VAL A 52 2.02 -13.34 -0.79
C VAL A 52 1.97 -13.78 -2.26
N ARG A 53 3.15 -14.11 -2.80
CA ARG A 53 3.31 -14.58 -4.16
C ARG A 53 2.53 -15.88 -4.26
N LYS A 54 1.52 -15.91 -5.13
CA LYS A 54 1.07 -17.16 -5.71
C LYS A 54 2.30 -17.81 -6.32
N GLU A 55 2.70 -18.93 -5.75
CA GLU A 55 3.84 -19.74 -6.15
C GLU A 55 3.69 -20.20 -7.61
N SER A 56 4.08 -19.35 -8.55
CA SER A 56 4.41 -19.78 -9.91
C SER A 56 5.81 -20.35 -9.87
N ASN A 57 5.92 -21.59 -9.35
CA ASN A 57 7.16 -22.35 -9.37
C ASN A 57 7.69 -22.40 -10.81
N PRO A 58 8.81 -21.73 -11.14
CA PRO A 58 9.38 -21.77 -12.49
C PRO A 58 9.78 -23.20 -12.88
N PHE A 59 10.06 -24.02 -11.86
CA PHE A 59 10.31 -25.45 -12.00
C PHE A 59 9.09 -26.23 -12.48
N SER A 60 7.88 -25.88 -12.05
CA SER A 60 6.66 -26.52 -12.54
C SER A 60 6.38 -26.16 -14.00
N THR A 61 6.73 -24.94 -14.44
CA THR A 61 6.60 -24.55 -15.86
C THR A 61 7.59 -25.33 -16.73
N HIS A 62 8.86 -25.40 -16.32
CA HIS A 62 9.89 -26.17 -17.04
C HIS A 62 9.68 -27.69 -17.01
N TYR A 63 9.08 -28.23 -15.95
CA TYR A 63 8.72 -29.65 -15.88
C TYR A 63 7.63 -30.01 -16.90
N ASN A 64 6.69 -29.09 -17.17
CA ASN A 64 5.62 -29.33 -18.15
C ASN A 64 6.10 -29.28 -19.61
N ASP A 65 7.26 -28.68 -19.88
CA ASP A 65 7.86 -28.56 -21.22
C ASP A 65 8.88 -29.66 -21.55
N THR A 66 9.01 -30.66 -20.68
CA THR A 66 9.92 -31.77 -20.93
C THR A 66 9.39 -32.70 -22.04
N PRO A 67 10.27 -33.16 -22.95
CA PRO A 67 9.85 -33.81 -24.20
C PRO A 67 9.03 -35.09 -23.98
N HIS A 68 9.19 -35.76 -22.83
CA HIS A 68 8.47 -36.99 -22.52
C HIS A 68 6.95 -36.80 -22.46
N ARG A 69 6.43 -35.67 -21.93
CA ARG A 69 4.98 -35.46 -21.81
C ARG A 69 4.30 -35.20 -23.17
N THR A 70 4.97 -34.44 -24.05
CA THR A 70 4.52 -34.22 -25.43
C THR A 70 4.41 -35.52 -26.24
N PHE A 71 5.34 -36.47 -26.06
CA PHE A 71 5.25 -37.78 -26.71
C PHE A 71 4.08 -38.63 -26.19
N TYR A 72 3.81 -38.62 -24.89
CA TYR A 72 2.66 -39.32 -24.31
C TYR A 72 1.32 -38.73 -24.79
N LEU A 73 1.20 -37.41 -24.85
CA LEU A 73 -0.01 -36.76 -25.37
C LEU A 73 -0.18 -36.99 -26.87
N SER A 74 0.90 -36.90 -27.65
CA SER A 74 0.85 -37.19 -29.09
C SER A 74 0.43 -38.64 -29.39
N ARG A 75 0.90 -39.63 -28.60
CA ARG A 75 0.45 -41.03 -28.77
C ARG A 75 -0.99 -41.25 -28.35
N LYS A 76 -1.48 -40.57 -27.30
CA LYS A 76 -2.89 -40.68 -26.90
C LYS A 76 -3.83 -40.10 -27.96
N GLN A 77 -3.49 -38.98 -28.57
CA GLN A 77 -4.31 -38.39 -29.65
C GLN A 77 -4.39 -39.30 -30.88
N VAL A 78 -3.30 -40.00 -31.23
CA VAL A 78 -3.27 -40.96 -32.34
C VAL A 78 -4.05 -42.25 -32.00
N ALA A 79 -4.03 -42.69 -30.74
CA ALA A 79 -4.78 -43.87 -30.28
C ALA A 79 -6.30 -43.62 -30.18
N THR A 80 -6.74 -42.39 -29.94
CA THR A 80 -8.16 -42.02 -29.86
C THR A 80 -8.76 -41.65 -31.22
N LYS A 81 -7.94 -41.45 -32.27
CA LYS A 81 -8.38 -41.13 -33.63
C LYS A 81 -8.44 -42.31 -34.60
N ARG A 82 -8.19 -43.54 -34.13
CA ARG A 82 -8.48 -44.79 -34.85
C ARG A 82 -9.71 -45.45 -34.26
#